data_AF-A0A133Y1Y1-F1
#
_entry.id   AF-A0A133Y1Y1-F1
#
_cell.length_a   1.000
_cell.length_b   1.000
_cell.length_c   1.000
_cell.angle_alpha   90.00
_cell.angle_beta   90.00
_cell.angle_gamma   90.00
#
_symmetry.space_group_name_H-M   'P 1'
#
loop_
_entity.id
_entity.type
_entity.pdbx_description
1 polymer ?
#
loop_
_entity_poly.entity_id
_entity_poly.type
_entity_poly.pdbx_seq_one_letter_code
_entity_poly.pdbx_strand_id
1 'polypeptide(L)'
;MKKNLQYLFLLLFVVAIGGVLPSCSNQGGYIWDFSSRKIEIEIVDEEGTPLIEPTTHWGDERLKSIQFTFEGESFYYQGLPAQVLRARPEAYRNVGIQREKRSYVLTFGEFQPKYVKSEIEINIPNVGKHSIQFTFDANPIGRNPNITQRLWVDGKEQDAKERFRVRLVVDRKKWESYTPSSGYTSEHLPVTLYFAGAIPPINTTSPQNTFVIYNGKKLGIEKEYKGDPIYSKSLVFTHGRSAFISSEEGGVVLPFYSFGPFDPAKQYENEKFTLCVMGNNYNIEFTAKLGKDGKSVFSAKLLDAQGSQQVDKKVYFRNGPLIFLSR
;
A
#
# COMPACT_ATOMS: atom_id res chain seq x y z
N MET A 1 3.69 14.50 -68.89
CA MET A 1 4.38 13.23 -68.57
C MET A 1 5.30 13.27 -67.32
N LYS A 2 5.94 14.40 -66.93
CA LYS A 2 6.82 14.45 -65.74
C LYS A 2 6.12 14.30 -64.38
N LYS A 3 4.89 14.80 -64.20
CA LYS A 3 4.16 14.72 -62.91
C LYS A 3 3.67 13.31 -62.58
N ASN A 4 3.22 12.53 -63.57
CA ASN A 4 2.74 11.16 -63.35
C ASN A 4 3.87 10.19 -62.97
N LEU A 5 5.09 10.44 -63.46
CA LEU A 5 6.28 9.67 -63.07
C LEU A 5 6.71 9.95 -61.62
N GLN A 6 6.52 11.18 -61.14
CA GLN A 6 6.79 11.57 -59.75
C GLN A 6 5.81 10.92 -58.76
N TYR A 7 4.52 10.84 -59.10
CA TYR A 7 3.53 10.14 -58.26
C TYR A 7 3.73 8.62 -58.27
N LEU A 8 4.16 8.05 -59.40
CA LEU A 8 4.49 6.63 -59.48
C LEU A 8 5.73 6.29 -58.64
N PHE A 9 6.76 7.16 -58.65
CA PHE A 9 7.93 7.00 -57.79
C PHE A 9 7.61 7.17 -56.31
N LEU A 10 6.74 8.13 -55.94
CA LEU A 10 6.31 8.31 -54.56
C LEU A 10 5.50 7.11 -54.06
N LEU A 11 4.61 6.55 -54.91
CA LEU A 11 3.84 5.36 -54.60
C LEU A 11 4.75 4.13 -54.42
N LEU A 12 5.73 3.93 -55.32
CA LEU A 12 6.71 2.84 -55.22
C LEU A 12 7.62 2.98 -54.00
N PHE A 13 8.00 4.20 -53.61
CA PHE A 13 8.80 4.44 -52.41
C PHE A 13 8.01 4.19 -51.12
N VAL A 14 6.73 4.56 -51.08
CA VAL A 14 5.83 4.27 -49.96
C VAL A 14 5.53 2.77 -49.85
N VAL A 15 5.33 2.07 -50.98
CA VAL A 15 5.07 0.62 -50.99
C VAL A 15 6.34 -0.20 -50.70
N ALA A 16 7.51 0.24 -51.16
CA ALA A 16 8.79 -0.44 -50.90
C ALA A 16 9.29 -0.24 -49.45
N ILE A 17 9.06 0.93 -48.84
CA ILE A 17 9.44 1.17 -47.43
C ILE A 17 8.37 0.62 -46.47
N GLY A 18 7.10 0.61 -46.85
CA GLY A 18 6.03 -0.04 -46.07
C GLY A 18 6.10 -1.57 -46.10
N GLY A 19 6.72 -2.16 -47.13
CA GLY A 19 6.81 -3.61 -47.34
C GLY A 19 8.11 -4.28 -46.88
N VAL A 20 9.09 -3.52 -46.38
CA VAL A 20 10.37 -4.05 -45.87
C VAL A 20 10.67 -3.42 -44.50
N LEU A 21 9.75 -3.59 -43.56
CA LEU A 21 10.14 -3.76 -42.17
C LEU A 21 10.22 -5.27 -41.93
N PRO A 22 11.33 -5.79 -41.40
CA PRO A 22 11.37 -7.18 -40.96
C PRO A 22 10.20 -7.35 -40.01
N SER A 23 9.28 -8.24 -40.36
CA SER A 23 8.38 -8.83 -39.40
C SER A 23 9.28 -9.37 -38.30
N CYS A 24 9.33 -8.65 -37.17
CA CYS A 24 9.87 -9.15 -35.92
C CYS A 24 9.01 -10.36 -35.57
N SER A 25 9.41 -11.49 -36.13
CA SER A 25 8.97 -12.80 -35.73
C SER A 25 9.35 -12.96 -34.26
N ASN A 26 8.38 -13.45 -33.49
CA ASN A 26 8.49 -13.88 -32.11
C ASN A 26 8.60 -12.79 -31.04
N GLN A 27 7.55 -11.99 -30.85
CA GLN A 27 6.90 -11.85 -29.54
C GLN A 27 5.40 -11.64 -29.76
N GLY A 28 4.59 -12.66 -29.47
CA GLY A 28 3.14 -12.56 -29.52
C GLY A 28 2.66 -11.45 -28.57
N GLY A 29 2.28 -10.32 -29.15
CA GLY A 29 1.66 -9.21 -28.45
C GLY A 29 0.25 -9.59 -27.98
N TYR A 30 0.16 -10.21 -26.80
CA TYR A 30 -1.10 -10.41 -26.07
C TYR A 30 -0.93 -9.98 -24.60
N ILE A 31 -0.42 -8.77 -24.35
CA ILE A 31 -0.13 -8.26 -22.99
C ILE A 31 -0.71 -6.84 -22.77
N TRP A 32 -1.96 -6.58 -23.17
CA TRP A 32 -2.61 -5.30 -22.81
C TRP A 32 -4.07 -5.42 -22.34
N ASP A 33 -4.80 -6.49 -22.70
CA ASP A 33 -6.23 -6.64 -22.32
C ASP A 33 -6.49 -7.50 -21.08
N PHE A 34 -5.46 -8.08 -20.47
CA PHE A 34 -5.64 -8.84 -19.23
C PHE A 34 -5.53 -7.93 -18.03
N SER A 35 -6.68 -7.69 -17.37
CA SER A 35 -6.69 -7.05 -16.07
C SER A 35 -6.09 -7.99 -15.03
N SER A 36 -5.02 -7.57 -14.36
CA SER A 36 -4.53 -8.26 -13.19
C SER A 36 -5.65 -8.46 -12.16
N ARG A 37 -5.60 -9.56 -11.41
CA ARG A 37 -6.57 -9.86 -10.34
C ARG A 37 -5.90 -9.84 -8.99
N LYS A 38 -6.56 -9.23 -8.00
CA LYS A 38 -6.19 -9.36 -6.59
C LYS A 38 -6.99 -10.50 -6.01
N ILE A 39 -6.40 -11.27 -5.09
CA ILE A 39 -7.17 -12.21 -4.30
C ILE A 39 -7.86 -11.43 -3.19
N GLU A 40 -9.18 -11.42 -3.19
CA GLU A 40 -10.01 -10.79 -2.16
C GLU A 40 -10.37 -11.83 -1.09
N ILE A 41 -10.19 -11.49 0.18
CA ILE A 41 -10.37 -12.41 1.30
C ILE A 41 -11.34 -11.76 2.29
N GLU A 42 -12.54 -12.34 2.38
CA GLU A 42 -13.49 -12.07 3.45
C GLU A 42 -13.10 -12.90 4.67
N ILE A 43 -13.02 -12.27 5.84
CA ILE A 43 -12.93 -12.99 7.13
C ILE A 43 -14.23 -12.75 7.87
N VAL A 44 -14.94 -13.85 8.16
CA VAL A 44 -16.27 -13.83 8.80
C VAL A 44 -16.33 -14.84 9.94
N ASP A 45 -17.26 -14.64 10.88
CA ASP A 45 -17.59 -15.65 11.89
C ASP A 45 -18.45 -16.78 11.33
N GLU A 46 -18.79 -17.77 12.17
CA GLU A 46 -19.63 -18.91 11.80
C GLU A 46 -21.02 -18.50 11.28
N GLU A 47 -21.54 -17.35 11.73
CA GLU A 47 -22.81 -16.76 11.30
C GLU A 47 -22.69 -15.93 10.01
N GLY A 48 -21.47 -15.72 9.51
CA GLY A 48 -21.19 -14.92 8.32
C GLY A 48 -21.05 -13.41 8.57
N THR A 49 -20.93 -12.99 9.83
CA THR A 49 -20.67 -11.60 10.22
C THR A 49 -19.24 -11.21 9.85
N PRO A 50 -19.03 -10.10 9.12
CA PRO A 50 -17.70 -9.59 8.82
C PRO A 50 -16.92 -9.20 10.07
N LEU A 51 -15.66 -9.60 10.15
CA LEU A 51 -14.82 -9.43 11.34
C LEU A 51 -13.70 -8.38 11.20
N ILE A 52 -13.44 -7.91 9.98
CA ILE A 52 -12.35 -6.96 9.67
C ILE A 52 -12.77 -5.53 10.04
N GLU A 53 -12.04 -4.92 10.98
CA GLU A 53 -12.31 -3.55 11.48
C GLU A 53 -11.03 -2.68 11.48
N PRO A 54 -10.58 -2.16 10.33
CA PRO A 54 -9.30 -1.46 10.24
C PRO A 54 -9.34 -0.03 10.81
N THR A 55 -10.52 0.45 11.21
CA THR A 55 -10.72 1.82 11.72
C THR A 55 -10.47 1.95 13.22
N THR A 56 -10.41 0.83 13.93
CA THR A 56 -10.05 0.78 15.36
C THR A 56 -8.57 0.46 15.48
N HIS A 57 -7.95 0.89 16.58
CA HIS A 57 -6.56 0.56 16.84
C HIS A 57 -6.34 -0.97 16.91
N TRP A 58 -7.21 -1.69 17.64
CA TRP A 58 -7.08 -3.14 17.81
C TRP A 58 -7.30 -3.91 16.51
N GLY A 59 -8.24 -3.47 15.68
CA GLY A 59 -8.45 -4.11 14.40
C GLY A 59 -7.27 -3.88 13.44
N ASP A 60 -6.74 -2.66 13.34
CA ASP A 60 -5.54 -2.37 12.52
C ASP A 60 -4.29 -3.13 13.00
N GLU A 61 -4.10 -3.26 14.33
CA GLU A 61 -2.98 -4.05 14.88
C GLU A 61 -3.13 -5.55 14.60
N ARG A 62 -4.34 -6.09 14.76
CA ARG A 62 -4.64 -7.47 14.38
C ARG A 62 -4.33 -7.72 12.91
N LEU A 63 -4.76 -6.84 12.02
CA LEU A 63 -4.53 -6.98 10.58
C LEU A 63 -3.03 -7.01 10.24
N LYS A 64 -2.21 -6.23 10.94
CA LYS A 64 -0.73 -6.25 10.80
C LYS A 64 -0.09 -7.55 11.26
N SER A 65 -0.72 -8.21 12.23
CA SER A 65 -0.25 -9.49 12.75
C SER A 65 -0.63 -10.69 11.86
N ILE A 66 -1.49 -10.50 10.86
CA ILE A 66 -1.80 -11.54 9.87
C ILE A 66 -0.64 -11.63 8.88
N GLN A 67 -0.07 -12.83 8.78
CA GLN A 67 1.05 -13.14 7.88
C GLN A 67 0.54 -13.87 6.65
N PHE A 68 0.99 -13.43 5.48
CA PHE A 68 0.76 -14.09 4.20
C PHE A 68 2.08 -14.66 3.71
N THR A 69 2.14 -15.95 3.42
CA THR A 69 3.32 -16.60 2.83
C THR A 69 3.01 -17.00 1.40
N PHE A 70 3.83 -16.53 0.46
CA PHE A 70 3.71 -16.86 -0.97
C PHE A 70 5.09 -17.01 -1.59
N GLU A 71 5.34 -18.13 -2.28
CA GLU A 71 6.65 -18.45 -2.89
C GLU A 71 7.85 -18.33 -1.93
N GLY A 72 7.64 -18.67 -0.66
CA GLY A 72 8.67 -18.61 0.39
C GLY A 72 8.89 -17.22 0.99
N GLU A 73 8.22 -16.18 0.50
CA GLU A 73 8.27 -14.82 1.03
C GLU A 73 7.09 -14.54 1.95
N SER A 74 7.32 -13.72 2.99
CA SER A 74 6.27 -13.28 3.92
C SER A 74 5.85 -11.85 3.65
N PHE A 75 4.55 -11.62 3.60
CA PHE A 75 3.90 -10.35 3.35
C PHE A 75 2.97 -10.02 4.51
N TYR A 76 2.90 -8.74 4.84
CA TYR A 76 2.12 -8.23 5.96
C TYR A 76 1.30 -7.02 5.53
N TYR A 77 0.19 -6.82 6.21
CA TYR A 77 -0.59 -5.60 6.05
C TYR A 77 0.19 -4.39 6.56
N GLN A 78 0.36 -3.37 5.72
CA GLN A 78 1.15 -2.19 6.07
C GLN A 78 0.33 -1.00 6.59
N GLY A 79 -0.93 -1.22 6.98
CA GLY A 79 -1.87 -0.19 7.41
C GLY A 79 -2.78 0.32 6.29
N LEU A 80 -3.78 1.12 6.67
CA LEU A 80 -4.82 1.59 5.74
C LEU A 80 -4.21 2.38 4.58
N PRO A 81 -4.42 1.97 3.32
CA PRO A 81 -4.09 2.84 2.21
C PRO A 81 -5.10 3.99 2.23
N ALA A 82 -4.62 5.20 2.48
CA ALA A 82 -5.48 6.38 2.46
C ALA A 82 -5.89 6.83 1.04
N GLN A 83 -5.41 6.15 -0.01
CA GLN A 83 -5.95 6.20 -1.38
C GLN A 83 -5.47 5.00 -2.21
N VAL A 84 -6.21 4.74 -3.30
CA VAL A 84 -5.87 3.72 -4.32
C VAL A 84 -4.57 4.13 -5.00
N LEU A 85 -3.46 3.54 -4.57
CA LEU A 85 -2.25 3.54 -5.38
C LEU A 85 -2.60 2.89 -6.72
N ARG A 86 -2.21 3.54 -7.82
CA ARG A 86 -2.41 3.02 -9.18
C ARG A 86 -1.93 1.57 -9.21
N ALA A 87 -2.69 0.70 -9.88
CA ALA A 87 -2.27 -0.66 -10.23
C ALA A 87 -0.83 -0.60 -10.76
N ARG A 88 0.09 -1.24 -10.04
CA ARG A 88 1.48 -1.38 -10.47
C ARG A 88 1.62 -2.78 -11.03
N PRO A 89 2.40 -2.98 -12.10
CA PRO A 89 2.63 -4.31 -12.66
C PRO A 89 3.08 -5.31 -11.57
N GLU A 90 2.84 -6.60 -11.81
CA GLU A 90 3.06 -7.78 -10.95
C GLU A 90 4.29 -7.82 -10.03
N ALA A 91 5.27 -6.95 -10.24
CA ALA A 91 6.43 -6.72 -9.39
C ALA A 91 6.07 -6.33 -7.94
N TYR A 92 4.78 -6.15 -7.60
CA TYR A 92 4.35 -5.71 -6.29
C TYR A 92 3.29 -6.63 -5.66
N ARG A 93 3.73 -7.46 -4.70
CA ARG A 93 2.85 -8.28 -3.87
C ARG A 93 2.65 -7.60 -2.51
N ASN A 94 1.43 -7.19 -2.21
CA ASN A 94 1.12 -6.57 -0.93
C ASN A 94 -0.22 -7.03 -0.38
N VAL A 95 -0.31 -6.96 0.95
CA VAL A 95 -1.57 -7.11 1.68
C VAL A 95 -2.17 -5.72 1.85
N GLY A 96 -3.39 -5.55 1.36
CA GLY A 96 -4.15 -4.32 1.42
C GLY A 96 -5.54 -4.55 2.00
N ILE A 97 -6.26 -3.46 2.23
CA ILE A 97 -7.67 -3.51 2.61
C ILE A 97 -8.49 -2.68 1.64
N GLN A 98 -9.61 -3.26 1.21
CA GLN A 98 -10.59 -2.60 0.38
C GLN A 98 -11.89 -2.45 1.17
N ARG A 99 -12.43 -1.22 1.19
CA ARG A 99 -13.73 -0.96 1.77
C ARG A 99 -14.81 -1.36 0.80
N GLU A 100 -15.73 -2.20 1.25
CA GLU A 100 -17.02 -2.45 0.62
C GLU A 100 -18.12 -1.74 1.40
N LYS A 101 -19.31 -1.61 0.83
CA LYS A 101 -20.41 -0.75 1.34
C LYS A 101 -20.52 -0.71 2.89
N ARG A 102 -20.47 -1.88 3.54
CA ARG A 102 -20.60 -2.03 5.00
C ARG A 102 -19.54 -2.93 5.64
N SER A 103 -18.50 -3.30 4.91
CA SER A 103 -17.50 -4.25 5.38
C SER A 103 -16.13 -3.92 4.78
N TYR A 104 -15.11 -4.63 5.25
CA TYR A 104 -13.77 -4.55 4.73
C TYR A 104 -13.34 -5.95 4.27
N VAL A 105 -12.60 -6.00 3.17
CA VAL A 105 -11.98 -7.23 2.67
C VAL A 105 -10.47 -7.06 2.61
N LEU A 106 -9.74 -8.10 2.98
CA LEU A 106 -8.31 -8.15 2.73
C LEU A 106 -8.10 -8.40 1.25
N THR A 107 -7.06 -7.79 0.69
CA THR A 107 -6.64 -8.01 -0.69
C THR A 107 -5.19 -8.41 -0.70
N PHE A 108 -4.83 -9.38 -1.52
CA PHE A 108 -3.45 -9.80 -1.66
C PHE A 108 -3.02 -9.82 -3.13
N GLY A 109 -1.88 -9.19 -3.38
CA GLY A 109 -1.17 -9.21 -4.66
C GLY A 109 -1.92 -8.55 -5.80
N GLU A 110 -1.31 -8.64 -6.98
CA GLU A 110 -1.88 -8.28 -8.26
C GLU A 110 -1.34 -9.28 -9.29
N PHE A 111 -2.10 -10.33 -9.56
CA PHE A 111 -1.68 -11.49 -10.33
C PHE A 111 -2.08 -11.34 -11.80
N GLN A 112 -1.18 -11.61 -12.74
CA GLN A 112 -1.46 -11.83 -14.17
C GLN A 112 -1.88 -13.30 -14.41
N PRO A 113 -2.57 -13.61 -15.51
CA PRO A 113 -3.07 -14.96 -15.75
C PRO A 113 -1.96 -15.91 -16.23
N LYS A 114 -1.13 -16.36 -15.28
CA LYS A 114 0.00 -17.31 -15.49
C LYS A 114 0.24 -18.28 -14.33
N TYR A 115 -0.67 -18.32 -13.36
CA TYR A 115 -0.53 -19.10 -12.13
C TYR A 115 -1.35 -20.38 -12.20
N VAL A 116 -0.69 -21.51 -11.99
CA VAL A 116 -1.30 -22.84 -12.03
C VAL A 116 -1.05 -23.53 -10.69
N LYS A 117 -2.13 -23.79 -9.95
CA LYS A 117 -2.07 -24.44 -8.61
C LYS A 117 -1.10 -23.75 -7.65
N SER A 118 -1.08 -22.43 -7.68
CA SER A 118 -0.30 -21.61 -6.75
C SER A 118 -0.99 -21.60 -5.38
N GLU A 119 -0.23 -21.43 -4.30
CA GLU A 119 -0.74 -21.52 -2.93
C GLU A 119 -0.24 -20.35 -2.08
N ILE A 120 -1.16 -19.72 -1.36
CA ILE A 120 -0.89 -18.69 -0.36
C ILE A 120 -1.27 -19.25 1.00
N GLU A 121 -0.34 -19.26 1.95
CA GLU A 121 -0.64 -19.56 3.34
C GLU A 121 -0.98 -18.26 4.08
N ILE A 122 -2.10 -18.24 4.79
CA ILE A 122 -2.49 -17.14 5.67
C ILE A 122 -2.44 -17.64 7.10
N ASN A 123 -1.60 -17.02 7.92
CA ASN A 123 -1.54 -17.27 9.35
C ASN A 123 -2.25 -16.13 10.09
N ILE A 124 -3.40 -16.45 10.69
CA ILE A 124 -4.20 -15.52 11.50
C ILE A 124 -3.93 -15.85 12.98
N PRO A 125 -3.37 -14.91 13.76
CA PRO A 125 -3.07 -15.15 15.17
C PRO A 125 -4.29 -15.60 15.97
N ASN A 126 -4.06 -16.55 16.88
CA ASN A 126 -5.06 -17.24 17.72
C ASN A 126 -6.12 -18.07 16.97
N VAL A 127 -6.30 -17.87 15.66
CA VAL A 127 -7.23 -18.64 14.81
C VAL A 127 -6.53 -19.85 14.23
N GLY A 128 -5.40 -19.64 13.53
CA GLY A 128 -4.64 -20.69 12.87
C GLY A 128 -4.23 -20.33 11.44
N LYS A 129 -3.77 -21.36 10.73
CA LYS A 129 -3.33 -21.27 9.34
C LYS A 129 -4.43 -21.72 8.39
N HIS A 130 -4.55 -21.01 7.26
CA HIS A 130 -5.41 -21.36 6.14
C HIS A 130 -4.58 -21.40 4.86
N SER A 131 -4.87 -22.36 3.99
CA SER A 131 -4.31 -22.43 2.65
C SER A 131 -5.32 -21.91 1.63
N ILE A 132 -4.91 -20.94 0.82
CA ILE A 132 -5.63 -20.52 -0.37
C ILE A 132 -4.86 -21.02 -1.59
N GLN A 133 -5.41 -22.02 -2.26
CA GLN A 133 -4.88 -22.49 -3.54
C GLN A 133 -5.63 -21.82 -4.68
N PHE A 134 -4.94 -21.53 -5.78
CA PHE A 134 -5.55 -20.86 -6.90
C PHE A 134 -4.93 -21.23 -8.25
N THR A 135 -5.78 -21.18 -9.27
CA THR A 135 -5.37 -21.19 -10.67
C THR A 135 -5.93 -19.92 -11.30
N PHE A 136 -5.04 -19.12 -11.87
CA PHE A 136 -5.38 -17.97 -12.70
C PHE A 136 -4.48 -18.01 -13.92
N ASP A 137 -4.99 -18.60 -14.99
CA ASP A 137 -4.21 -18.93 -16.18
C ASP A 137 -4.98 -18.54 -17.45
N ALA A 138 -4.28 -17.98 -18.42
CA ALA A 138 -4.86 -17.62 -19.72
C ALA A 138 -4.35 -18.59 -20.78
N ASN A 139 -5.27 -19.31 -21.41
CA ASN A 139 -4.96 -20.11 -22.58
C ASN A 139 -5.24 -19.28 -23.84
N PRO A 140 -4.20 -18.85 -24.59
CA PRO A 140 -4.37 -18.01 -25.78
C PRO A 140 -4.90 -18.84 -26.95
N ILE A 141 -6.22 -19.04 -26.99
CA ILE A 141 -6.91 -19.63 -28.15
C ILE A 141 -7.50 -18.48 -28.98
N GLY A 142 -6.75 -18.02 -29.98
CA GLY A 142 -7.19 -16.96 -30.90
C GLY A 142 -7.22 -15.56 -30.25
N ARG A 143 -8.09 -14.67 -30.75
CA ARG A 143 -8.20 -13.27 -30.26
C ARG A 143 -8.87 -13.15 -28.89
N ASN A 144 -9.59 -14.19 -28.44
CA ASN A 144 -10.28 -14.23 -27.14
C ASN A 144 -9.71 -15.37 -26.30
N PRO A 145 -8.66 -15.10 -25.50
CA PRO A 145 -8.05 -16.10 -24.64
C PRO A 145 -9.06 -16.62 -23.62
N ASN A 146 -9.06 -17.94 -23.40
CA ASN A 146 -9.89 -18.56 -22.38
C ASN A 146 -9.18 -18.43 -21.02
N ILE A 147 -9.81 -17.75 -20.06
CA ILE A 147 -9.26 -17.55 -18.72
C ILE A 147 -9.79 -18.65 -17.80
N THR A 148 -8.88 -19.44 -17.24
CA THR A 148 -9.19 -20.39 -16.17
C THR A 148 -8.97 -19.70 -14.83
N GLN A 149 -10.04 -19.52 -14.07
CA GLN A 149 -10.01 -18.97 -12.72
C GLN A 149 -10.64 -19.96 -11.73
N ARG A 150 -9.86 -20.44 -10.76
CA ARG A 150 -10.34 -21.32 -9.69
C ARG A 150 -9.64 -20.99 -8.38
N LEU A 151 -10.38 -21.14 -7.28
CA LEU A 151 -9.90 -20.88 -5.92
C LEU A 151 -10.32 -22.03 -5.02
N TRP A 152 -9.46 -22.40 -4.08
CA TRP A 152 -9.75 -23.34 -3.02
C TRP A 152 -9.28 -22.75 -1.69
N VAL A 153 -10.06 -23.00 -0.64
CA VAL A 153 -9.68 -22.69 0.74
C VAL A 153 -9.63 -24.03 1.49
N ASP A 154 -8.48 -24.34 2.07
CA ASP A 154 -8.27 -25.58 2.83
C ASP A 154 -8.75 -26.83 2.06
N GLY A 155 -8.48 -26.86 0.76
CA GLY A 155 -8.85 -27.93 -0.17
C GLY A 155 -10.29 -27.88 -0.70
N LYS A 156 -11.14 -26.94 -0.27
CA LYS A 156 -12.53 -26.80 -0.73
C LYS A 156 -12.66 -25.72 -1.79
N GLU A 157 -13.18 -26.09 -2.97
CA GLU A 157 -13.37 -25.17 -4.09
C GLU A 157 -14.38 -24.07 -3.75
N GLN A 158 -14.06 -22.84 -4.17
CA GLN A 158 -14.85 -21.64 -3.97
C GLN A 158 -15.44 -21.17 -5.32
N ASP A 159 -16.65 -20.61 -5.30
CA ASP A 159 -17.23 -20.01 -6.52
C ASP A 159 -16.55 -18.67 -6.82
N ALA A 160 -15.65 -18.68 -7.80
CA ALA A 160 -14.82 -17.54 -8.18
C ALA A 160 -15.29 -16.84 -9.48
N LYS A 161 -16.56 -16.95 -9.89
CA LYS A 161 -17.02 -16.55 -11.24
C LYS A 161 -16.84 -15.07 -11.60
N GLU A 162 -16.99 -14.14 -10.66
CA GLU A 162 -16.96 -12.69 -10.97
C GLU A 162 -15.84 -11.92 -10.26
N ARG A 163 -15.42 -12.40 -9.08
CA ARG A 163 -14.34 -11.81 -8.29
C ARG A 163 -13.44 -12.94 -7.84
N PHE A 164 -12.13 -12.70 -7.87
CA PHE A 164 -11.13 -13.66 -7.40
C PHE A 164 -11.12 -13.63 -5.87
N ARG A 165 -12.22 -14.11 -5.29
CA ARG A 165 -12.60 -13.90 -3.90
C ARG A 165 -12.76 -15.22 -3.16
N VAL A 166 -12.33 -15.24 -1.90
CA VAL A 166 -12.56 -16.34 -0.97
C VAL A 166 -13.17 -15.84 0.34
N ARG A 167 -13.82 -16.75 1.06
CA ARG A 167 -14.34 -16.52 2.40
C ARG A 167 -13.66 -17.46 3.39
N LEU A 168 -13.00 -16.88 4.39
CA LEU A 168 -12.46 -17.59 5.54
C LEU A 168 -13.47 -17.45 6.69
N VAL A 169 -14.02 -18.59 7.11
CA VAL A 169 -14.88 -18.68 8.29
C VAL A 169 -13.99 -19.02 9.49
N VAL A 170 -14.01 -18.18 10.52
CA VAL A 170 -13.16 -18.31 11.70
C VAL A 170 -13.99 -18.31 12.98
N ASP A 171 -13.51 -19.01 14.00
CA ASP A 171 -14.12 -18.98 15.34
C ASP A 171 -14.03 -17.57 15.93
N ARG A 172 -15.19 -16.98 16.21
CA ARG A 172 -15.28 -15.60 16.72
C ARG A 172 -14.56 -15.40 18.05
N LYS A 173 -14.63 -16.37 18.97
CA LYS A 173 -13.97 -16.25 20.28
C LYS A 173 -12.45 -16.27 20.11
N LYS A 174 -11.93 -17.11 19.21
CA LYS A 174 -10.50 -17.10 18.86
C LYS A 174 -10.09 -15.79 18.23
N TRP A 175 -10.89 -15.26 17.29
CA TRP A 175 -10.66 -13.95 16.68
C TRP A 175 -10.59 -12.84 17.75
N GLU A 176 -11.59 -12.76 18.64
CA GLU A 176 -11.68 -11.73 19.68
C GLU A 176 -10.64 -11.88 20.79
N SER A 177 -10.08 -13.07 21.02
CA SER A 177 -9.03 -13.31 22.03
C SER A 177 -7.68 -12.65 21.73
N TYR A 178 -7.49 -12.10 20.53
CA TYR A 178 -6.24 -11.43 20.16
C TYR A 178 -5.99 -10.23 21.07
N THR A 179 -4.83 -10.26 21.71
CA THR A 179 -4.35 -9.19 22.58
C THR A 179 -3.30 -8.36 21.83
N PRO A 180 -3.52 -7.05 21.66
CA PRO A 180 -2.55 -6.16 21.04
C PRO A 180 -1.23 -6.12 21.84
N SER A 181 -0.12 -6.13 21.13
CA SER A 181 1.26 -6.11 21.63
C SER A 181 1.84 -4.71 21.82
N SER A 182 1.24 -3.70 21.20
CA SER A 182 1.77 -2.33 21.15
C SER A 182 1.79 -1.56 22.48
N GLY A 183 1.01 -2.00 23.45
CA GLY A 183 0.79 -1.29 24.71
C GLY A 183 0.09 0.06 24.55
N TYR A 184 -0.36 0.44 23.36
CA TYR A 184 -1.20 1.61 23.13
C TYR A 184 -2.64 1.29 23.59
N THR A 185 -3.21 2.15 24.42
CA THR A 185 -4.45 1.84 25.16
C THR A 185 -5.69 2.54 24.63
N SER A 186 -5.55 3.45 23.66
CA SER A 186 -6.70 4.12 23.05
C SER A 186 -7.32 3.21 21.99
N GLU A 187 -8.65 3.14 21.99
CA GLU A 187 -9.42 2.37 20.99
C GLU A 187 -9.34 3.01 19.60
N HIS A 188 -9.01 4.31 19.55
CA HIS A 188 -8.92 5.07 18.32
C HIS A 188 -7.59 4.83 17.61
N LEU A 189 -7.66 4.63 16.30
CA LEU A 189 -6.48 4.47 15.46
C LEU A 189 -5.55 5.69 15.58
N PRO A 190 -4.30 5.52 16.07
CA PRO A 190 -3.37 6.64 16.16
C PRO A 190 -2.95 7.16 14.79
N VAL A 191 -2.60 8.43 14.75
CA VAL A 191 -2.09 9.10 13.55
C VAL A 191 -0.58 9.22 13.63
N THR A 192 0.10 8.89 12.53
CA THR A 192 1.56 9.08 12.39
C THR A 192 1.83 10.03 11.23
N LEU A 193 2.64 11.05 11.45
CA LEU A 193 3.06 11.97 10.41
C LEU A 193 4.26 11.37 9.67
N TYR A 194 4.24 11.40 8.34
CA TYR A 194 5.30 10.86 7.49
C TYR A 194 5.95 11.96 6.65
N PHE A 195 7.26 11.86 6.44
CA PHE A 195 8.05 12.84 5.69
C PHE A 195 8.91 12.14 4.64
N ALA A 196 8.91 12.65 3.41
CA ALA A 196 9.67 12.13 2.27
C ALA A 196 10.29 13.26 1.44
N GLY A 197 11.05 12.94 0.38
CA GLY A 197 11.61 13.95 -0.53
C GLY A 197 13.10 14.18 -0.32
N ALA A 198 13.50 15.37 0.15
CA ALA A 198 14.89 15.77 0.41
C ALA A 198 15.57 15.02 1.58
N ILE A 199 15.38 13.71 1.66
CA ILE A 199 15.96 12.82 2.67
C ILE A 199 17.09 12.04 2.00
N PRO A 200 18.32 12.07 2.55
CA PRO A 200 19.43 11.32 1.99
C PRO A 200 19.16 9.81 2.06
N PRO A 201 19.70 9.00 1.13
CA PRO A 201 19.70 7.55 1.29
C PRO A 201 20.43 7.18 2.58
N ILE A 202 19.71 6.50 3.48
CA ILE A 202 20.23 6.12 4.81
C ILE A 202 21.09 4.87 4.62
N ASN A 203 22.35 5.05 4.20
CA ASN A 203 23.31 3.96 4.03
C ASN A 203 24.39 3.88 5.11
N THR A 204 24.44 4.80 6.06
CA THR A 204 25.42 4.78 7.15
C THR A 204 24.86 5.47 8.39
N THR A 205 25.10 4.87 9.57
CA THR A 205 25.03 5.46 10.93
C THR A 205 24.14 6.69 11.10
N SER A 206 22.97 6.50 11.73
CA SER A 206 22.05 7.52 12.27
C SER A 206 22.31 8.95 11.76
N PRO A 207 21.51 9.50 10.84
CA PRO A 207 21.82 10.78 10.20
C PRO A 207 22.05 11.84 11.28
N GLN A 208 23.32 12.24 11.43
CA GLN A 208 23.71 13.26 12.38
C GLN A 208 22.92 14.53 12.03
N ASN A 209 22.40 15.22 13.05
CA ASN A 209 21.57 16.42 12.90
C ASN A 209 20.17 16.22 12.29
N THR A 210 19.57 15.04 12.43
CA THR A 210 18.13 14.84 12.19
C THR A 210 17.39 14.60 13.50
N PHE A 211 16.39 15.44 13.80
CA PHE A 211 15.60 15.39 15.04
C PHE A 211 14.30 16.15 14.89
N VAL A 212 13.36 15.91 15.81
CA VAL A 212 12.13 16.70 15.96
C VAL A 212 12.21 17.55 17.23
N ILE A 213 11.78 18.81 17.17
CA ILE A 213 11.50 19.64 18.34
C ILE A 213 9.98 19.77 18.48
N TYR A 214 9.42 19.21 19.54
CA TYR A 214 8.00 19.29 19.86
C TYR A 214 7.80 19.57 21.35
N ASN A 215 6.97 20.55 21.70
CA ASN A 215 6.72 20.99 23.08
C ASN A 215 8.01 21.21 23.90
N GLY A 216 8.99 21.88 23.29
CA GLY A 216 10.29 22.18 23.90
C GLY A 216 11.23 20.98 24.06
N LYS A 217 10.81 19.77 23.67
CA LYS A 217 11.63 18.56 23.73
C LYS A 217 12.27 18.25 22.39
N LYS A 218 13.56 17.91 22.41
CA LYS A 218 14.30 17.42 21.24
C LYS A 218 14.26 15.89 21.22
N LEU A 219 13.65 15.33 20.18
CA LEU A 219 13.51 13.89 19.95
C LEU A 219 14.45 13.48 18.82
N GLY A 220 15.46 12.67 19.14
CA GLY A 220 16.32 12.04 18.15
C GLY A 220 15.63 10.85 17.48
N ILE A 221 16.27 10.30 16.46
CA ILE A 221 15.82 9.06 15.83
C ILE A 221 16.03 7.91 16.82
N GLU A 222 14.94 7.25 17.24
CA GLU A 222 15.00 6.17 18.22
C GLU A 222 15.23 4.80 17.59
N LYS A 223 14.72 4.56 16.37
CA LYS A 223 14.73 3.23 15.75
C LYS A 223 14.65 3.28 14.22
N GLU A 224 15.29 2.29 13.59
CA GLU A 224 15.04 1.94 12.19
C GLU A 224 13.73 1.17 12.04
N TYR A 225 12.89 1.69 11.17
CA TYR A 225 11.59 1.17 10.81
C TYR A 225 11.71 0.21 9.63
N LYS A 226 11.39 -1.07 9.87
CA LYS A 226 11.49 -2.15 8.87
C LYS A 226 10.16 -2.56 8.21
N GLY A 227 9.06 -1.83 8.43
CA GLY A 227 7.80 -2.14 7.76
C GLY A 227 6.54 -1.97 8.61
N ASP A 228 6.63 -1.99 9.95
CA ASP A 228 5.49 -2.11 10.86
C ASP A 228 5.11 -0.80 11.56
N PRO A 229 3.88 -0.25 11.40
CA PRO A 229 3.53 1.06 11.94
C PRO A 229 3.81 1.17 13.44
N ILE A 230 4.32 2.32 13.86
CA ILE A 230 4.80 2.46 15.23
C ILE A 230 3.63 2.75 16.14
N TYR A 231 3.23 1.73 16.87
CA TYR A 231 2.39 1.88 18.03
C TYR A 231 3.30 1.88 19.26
N SER A 232 3.71 3.07 19.65
CA SER A 232 4.43 3.28 20.91
C SER A 232 3.52 3.97 21.91
N LYS A 233 3.71 3.68 23.20
CA LYS A 233 3.09 4.45 24.29
C LYS A 233 3.55 5.91 24.31
N SER A 234 4.74 6.18 23.78
CA SER A 234 5.36 7.49 23.70
C SER A 234 5.39 8.01 22.27
N LEU A 235 5.48 9.34 22.14
CA LEU A 235 5.87 9.96 20.88
C LEU A 235 7.31 9.52 20.56
N VAL A 236 7.50 9.00 19.37
CA VAL A 236 8.79 8.56 18.86
C VAL A 236 9.03 9.16 17.48
N PHE A 237 10.31 9.37 17.18
CA PHE A 237 10.76 9.81 15.88
C PHE A 237 11.66 8.72 15.28
N THR A 238 11.36 8.32 14.05
CA THR A 238 11.97 7.14 13.42
C THR A 238 12.19 7.36 11.93
N HIS A 239 12.93 6.44 11.32
CA HIS A 239 13.21 6.44 9.88
C HIS A 239 12.93 5.07 9.27
N GLY A 240 12.46 5.03 8.03
CA GLY A 240 12.17 3.78 7.32
C GLY A 240 12.42 3.89 5.83
N ARG A 241 12.12 2.82 5.11
CA ARG A 241 12.25 2.72 3.66
C ARG A 241 10.96 2.15 3.07
N SER A 242 10.44 2.74 1.99
CA SER A 242 9.20 2.30 1.34
C SER A 242 9.22 2.53 -0.17
N ALA A 243 8.82 1.50 -0.93
CA ALA A 243 8.60 1.59 -2.38
C ALA A 243 7.33 2.40 -2.75
N PHE A 244 6.43 2.62 -1.79
CA PHE A 244 5.17 3.34 -1.99
C PHE A 244 5.31 4.85 -1.99
N ILE A 245 6.43 5.36 -1.49
CA ILE A 245 6.71 6.79 -1.41
C ILE A 245 7.28 7.32 -2.73
N SER A 246 7.72 6.42 -3.64
CA SER A 246 8.17 6.79 -4.97
C SER A 246 6.99 7.11 -5.90
N SER A 247 7.06 8.27 -6.56
CA SER A 247 6.20 8.64 -7.70
C SER A 247 6.65 8.02 -9.02
N GLU A 248 7.83 7.41 -9.09
CA GLU A 248 8.42 6.91 -10.32
C GLU A 248 8.30 5.38 -10.49
N GLU A 249 8.04 4.98 -11.74
CA GLU A 249 8.08 3.60 -12.21
C GLU A 249 9.51 3.06 -12.07
N GLY A 250 9.71 2.02 -11.26
CA GLY A 250 11.05 1.42 -11.10
C GLY A 250 11.35 0.70 -9.78
N GLY A 251 10.40 0.60 -8.85
CA GLY A 251 10.61 -0.19 -7.62
C GLY A 251 11.65 0.39 -6.65
N VAL A 252 12.08 1.64 -6.84
CA VAL A 252 13.06 2.30 -5.96
C VAL A 252 12.45 2.50 -4.58
N VAL A 253 13.08 1.90 -3.57
CA VAL A 253 12.68 2.03 -2.17
C VAL A 253 13.24 3.35 -1.60
N LEU A 254 12.36 4.33 -1.39
CA LEU A 254 12.74 5.66 -0.88
C LEU A 254 12.75 5.70 0.65
N PRO A 255 13.69 6.44 1.26
CA PRO A 255 13.68 6.68 2.70
C PRO A 255 12.55 7.62 3.10
N PHE A 256 12.07 7.46 4.33
CA PHE A 256 11.12 8.36 4.95
C PHE A 256 11.42 8.52 6.44
N TYR A 257 10.96 9.62 7.02
CA TYR A 257 10.88 9.78 8.47
C TYR A 257 9.44 9.68 8.94
N SER A 258 9.24 9.30 10.19
CA SER A 258 7.92 9.31 10.83
C SER A 258 7.96 9.85 12.24
N PHE A 259 6.92 10.58 12.62
CA PHE A 259 6.74 11.16 13.95
C PHE A 259 5.33 10.87 14.48
N GLY A 260 5.25 10.33 15.69
CA GLY A 260 4.01 9.90 16.34
C GLY A 260 4.24 8.69 17.25
N PRO A 261 3.21 7.92 17.64
CA PRO A 261 1.80 8.10 17.31
C PRO A 261 1.10 9.23 18.09
N PHE A 262 0.17 9.93 17.43
CA PHE A 262 -0.73 10.90 18.04
C PHE A 262 -2.12 10.28 18.23
N ASP A 263 -2.61 10.33 19.48
CA ASP A 263 -3.95 9.87 19.81
C ASP A 263 -5.01 10.94 19.48
N PRO A 264 -5.89 10.73 18.50
CA PRO A 264 -6.88 11.74 18.12
C PRO A 264 -7.86 12.08 19.26
N ALA A 265 -8.01 11.23 20.27
CA ALA A 265 -8.82 11.54 21.45
C ALA A 265 -8.27 12.72 22.27
N LYS A 266 -6.96 13.02 22.14
CA LYS A 266 -6.31 14.15 22.82
C LYS A 266 -6.51 15.51 22.11
N GLN A 267 -7.22 15.53 20.98
CA GLN A 267 -7.67 16.76 20.29
C GLN A 267 -6.53 17.73 19.95
N TYR A 268 -5.54 17.26 19.20
CA TYR A 268 -4.45 18.10 18.71
C TYR A 268 -4.95 19.03 17.60
N GLU A 269 -4.97 20.34 17.84
CA GLU A 269 -5.45 21.34 16.87
C GLU A 269 -4.38 22.37 16.55
N ASN A 270 -3.99 22.46 15.27
CA ASN A 270 -2.97 23.38 14.76
C ASN A 270 -1.67 23.37 15.58
N GLU A 271 -1.31 22.18 16.08
CA GLU A 271 -0.09 21.93 16.83
C GLU A 271 1.12 22.10 15.91
N LYS A 272 2.22 22.59 16.46
CA LYS A 272 3.43 22.90 15.69
C LYS A 272 4.63 22.14 16.21
N PHE A 273 5.47 21.68 15.29
CA PHE A 273 6.80 21.15 15.60
C PHE A 273 7.78 21.54 14.51
N THR A 274 9.06 21.48 14.86
CA THR A 274 10.15 21.68 13.90
C THR A 274 10.82 20.35 13.63
N LEU A 275 10.83 19.92 12.38
CA LEU A 275 11.63 18.81 11.91
C LEU A 275 12.96 19.36 11.39
N CYS A 276 14.06 18.93 11.99
CA CYS A 276 15.40 19.18 11.48
C CYS A 276 15.84 17.96 10.66
N VAL A 277 16.24 18.15 9.40
CA VAL A 277 16.83 17.10 8.55
C VAL A 277 18.17 17.61 8.05
N MET A 278 19.26 16.97 8.47
CA MET A 278 20.63 17.35 8.08
C MET A 278 20.93 18.86 8.28
N GLY A 279 20.38 19.47 9.33
CA GLY A 279 20.55 20.89 9.62
C GLY A 279 19.54 21.84 8.94
N ASN A 280 18.71 21.36 8.02
CA ASN A 280 17.59 22.14 7.47
C ASN A 280 16.37 22.02 8.37
N ASN A 281 15.77 23.15 8.72
CA ASN A 281 14.60 23.20 9.59
C ASN A 281 13.31 23.35 8.77
N TYR A 282 12.37 22.45 9.04
CA TYR A 282 11.04 22.42 8.45
C TYR A 282 10.01 22.63 9.55
N ASN A 283 9.22 23.69 9.46
CA ASN A 283 8.16 23.98 10.42
C ASN A 283 6.86 23.34 9.95
N ILE A 284 6.31 22.44 10.73
CA ILE A 284 5.09 21.71 10.37
C ILE A 284 3.99 22.07 11.36
N GLU A 285 2.80 22.35 10.81
CA GLU A 285 1.56 22.45 11.56
C GLU A 285 0.71 21.21 11.28
N PHE A 286 0.14 20.61 12.32
CA PHE A 286 -0.72 19.45 12.19
C PHE A 286 -1.96 19.52 13.06
N THR A 287 -2.97 18.74 12.69
CA THR A 287 -4.18 18.50 13.45
C THR A 287 -4.40 17.00 13.48
N ALA A 288 -4.75 16.46 14.64
CA ALA A 288 -5.14 15.07 14.84
C ALA A 288 -6.21 15.03 15.94
N LYS A 289 -7.47 14.85 15.54
CA LYS A 289 -8.62 14.91 16.45
C LYS A 289 -9.73 13.94 16.06
N LEU A 290 -10.69 13.72 16.95
CA LEU A 290 -11.92 13.03 16.59
C LEU A 290 -12.94 14.00 15.99
N GLY A 291 -13.50 13.64 14.85
CA GLY A 291 -14.65 14.30 14.24
C GLY A 291 -15.94 14.01 15.02
N LYS A 292 -17.02 14.70 14.64
CA LYS A 292 -18.35 14.55 15.27
C LYS A 292 -18.93 13.13 15.14
N ASP A 293 -18.45 12.37 14.16
CA ASP A 293 -18.83 10.98 13.90
C ASP A 293 -17.89 9.96 14.57
N GLY A 294 -17.01 10.42 15.46
CA GLY A 294 -16.02 9.58 16.16
C GLY A 294 -14.85 9.12 15.29
N LYS A 295 -14.75 9.58 14.03
CA LYS A 295 -13.63 9.23 13.16
C LYS A 295 -12.45 10.17 13.32
N SER A 296 -11.23 9.65 13.17
CA SER A 296 -10.01 10.45 13.16
C SER A 296 -10.00 11.44 11.98
N VAL A 297 -9.88 12.72 12.30
CA VAL A 297 -9.64 13.82 11.37
C VAL A 297 -8.20 14.26 11.55
N PHE A 298 -7.44 14.23 10.46
CA PHE A 298 -6.04 14.61 10.49
C PHE A 298 -5.62 15.37 9.24
N SER A 299 -4.69 16.29 9.45
CA SER A 299 -4.05 17.08 8.40
C SER A 299 -2.70 17.53 8.90
N ALA A 300 -1.74 17.66 7.99
CA ALA A 300 -0.48 18.32 8.28
C ALA A 300 -0.09 19.18 7.08
N LYS A 301 0.64 20.26 7.33
CA LYS A 301 1.14 21.17 6.31
C LYS A 301 2.51 21.71 6.65
N LEU A 302 3.32 21.93 5.62
CA LEU A 302 4.60 22.64 5.73
C LEU A 302 4.33 24.15 5.75
N LEU A 303 4.92 24.85 6.71
CA LEU A 303 4.84 26.30 6.85
C LEU A 303 6.07 26.94 6.19
N ASP A 304 5.85 28.04 5.45
CA ASP A 304 6.94 28.87 4.97
C ASP A 304 7.53 29.77 6.08
N ALA A 305 8.56 30.56 5.73
CA ALA A 305 9.25 31.46 6.67
C ALA A 305 8.35 32.55 7.26
N GLN A 306 7.24 32.91 6.59
CA GLN A 306 6.24 33.85 7.09
C GLN A 306 5.06 33.15 7.80
N GLY A 307 5.11 31.83 7.97
CA GLY A 307 4.03 31.04 8.57
C GLY A 307 2.82 30.85 7.66
N SER A 308 2.94 31.19 6.37
CA SER A 308 1.92 30.98 5.35
C SER A 308 2.02 29.57 4.75
N GLN A 309 0.90 29.10 4.20
CA GLN A 309 0.76 27.74 3.69
C GLN A 309 1.49 27.58 2.36
N GLN A 310 2.44 26.64 2.27
CA GLN A 310 2.90 26.16 0.98
C GLN A 310 1.81 25.26 0.35
N VAL A 311 1.46 25.48 -0.92
CA VAL A 311 0.34 24.80 -1.60
C VAL A 311 0.49 23.28 -1.49
N ASP A 312 -0.39 22.64 -0.70
CA ASP A 312 -0.26 21.25 -0.32
C ASP A 312 -1.12 20.33 -1.19
N LYS A 313 -0.48 19.36 -1.84
CA LYS A 313 -1.19 18.18 -2.34
C LYS A 313 -1.42 17.27 -1.13
N LYS A 314 -2.68 17.07 -0.73
CA LYS A 314 -3.01 16.14 0.36
C LYS A 314 -2.66 14.71 -0.03
N VAL A 315 -1.47 14.26 0.33
CA VAL A 315 -1.00 12.89 0.18
C VAL A 315 -0.98 12.24 1.56
N TYR A 316 -1.33 10.96 1.58
CA TYR A 316 -1.38 10.19 2.80
C TYR A 316 -0.61 8.88 2.60
N PHE A 317 0.06 8.44 3.65
CA PHE A 317 0.80 7.19 3.68
C PHE A 317 0.40 6.45 4.95
N ARG A 318 -0.15 5.25 4.79
CA ARG A 318 -0.64 4.41 5.90
C ARG A 318 -1.65 5.17 6.77
N ASN A 319 -1.45 5.19 8.09
CA ASN A 319 -2.33 5.81 9.07
C ASN A 319 -2.17 7.34 9.22
N GLY A 320 -1.56 8.05 8.27
CA GLY A 320 -1.45 9.51 8.40
C GLY A 320 -0.94 10.27 7.17
N PRO A 321 -0.75 11.59 7.30
CA PRO A 321 -0.37 12.46 6.20
C PRO A 321 1.11 12.26 5.82
N LEU A 322 1.38 12.33 4.52
CA LEU A 322 2.72 12.31 3.94
C LEU A 322 3.06 13.71 3.44
N ILE A 323 4.15 14.26 3.97
CA ILE A 323 4.66 15.58 3.61
C ILE A 323 5.94 15.40 2.80
N PHE A 324 5.97 15.97 1.59
CA PHE A 324 7.19 16.00 0.79
C PHE A 324 8.00 17.24 1.13
N LEU A 325 9.18 17.03 1.68
CA LEU A 325 10.16 18.07 1.98
C LEU A 325 10.81 18.52 0.67
N SER A 326 10.62 19.78 0.31
CA SER A 326 11.39 20.42 -0.76
C SER A 326 12.79 20.76 -0.26
N ARG A 327 13.75 20.81 -1.19
CA ARG A 327 15.10 21.34 -0.91
C ARG A 327 15.08 22.84 -0.70
#